data_AF-A0A7V9ES46-F1
#
_entry.id   AF-A0A7V9ES46-F1
#
_cell.length_a   1.000
_cell.length_b   1.000
_cell.length_c   1.000
_cell.angle_alpha   90.00
_cell.angle_beta   90.00
_cell.angle_gamma   90.00
#
_symmetry.space_group_name_H-M   'P 1'
#
loop_
_entity.id
_entity.type
_entity.pdbx_description
1 polymer ?
#
loop_
_entity_poly.entity_id
_entity_poly.type
_entity_poly.pdbx_seq_one_letter_code
_entity_poly.pdbx_strand_id
1 'polypeptide(L)'
;MKLVITLLLAAVPAMVATAGPISKFTSTARAKAISFKVLDDVEGMSEAFEGVFAGLGGYQLVHSAGDERSWINLRYYGKTTDLYAATMEAGPGSFPRKANDVVEWRGVVKGDRFTPYAIIYRLEGTDAKARGTKTCLIVIKLARENSKIVGHAQGANEEAQAKAIADKARPSAE
;
A
#
# COMPACT_ATOMS: atom_id res chain seq x y z
N MET A 1 -23.25 -6.90 -67.21
CA MET A 1 -21.97 -6.93 -66.46
C MET A 1 -22.25 -6.55 -65.01
N LYS A 2 -22.10 -7.47 -64.06
CA LYS A 2 -22.22 -7.18 -62.61
C LYS A 2 -20.81 -7.08 -62.03
N LEU A 3 -20.48 -5.90 -61.52
CA LEU A 3 -19.21 -5.61 -60.86
C LEU A 3 -19.23 -6.26 -59.47
N VAL A 4 -18.34 -7.21 -59.20
CA VAL A 4 -18.13 -7.80 -57.88
C VAL A 4 -17.01 -7.00 -57.21
N ILE A 5 -17.35 -6.22 -56.18
CA ILE A 5 -16.37 -5.48 -55.37
C ILE A 5 -15.99 -6.39 -54.19
N THR A 6 -14.79 -6.94 -54.24
CA THR A 6 -14.20 -7.70 -53.13
C THR A 6 -13.63 -6.72 -52.11
N LEU A 7 -14.31 -6.59 -50.96
CA LEU A 7 -13.82 -5.76 -49.84
C LEU A 7 -12.70 -6.53 -49.11
N LEU A 8 -11.46 -6.08 -49.25
CA LEU A 8 -10.32 -6.60 -48.52
C LEU A 8 -10.36 -6.07 -47.08
N LEU A 9 -10.80 -6.90 -46.13
CA LEU A 9 -10.81 -6.54 -44.71
C LEU A 9 -9.37 -6.64 -44.17
N ALA A 10 -8.69 -5.50 -44.07
CA ALA A 10 -7.39 -5.42 -43.42
C ALA A 10 -7.57 -5.67 -41.92
N ALA A 11 -7.17 -6.86 -41.44
CA ALA A 11 -7.10 -7.16 -40.02
C ALA A 11 -5.96 -6.33 -39.41
N VAL A 12 -6.32 -5.21 -38.76
CA VAL A 12 -5.38 -4.44 -37.94
C VAL A 12 -5.15 -5.26 -36.66
N PRO A 13 -3.92 -5.72 -36.37
CA PRO A 13 -3.66 -6.38 -35.09
C PRO A 13 -3.85 -5.35 -33.97
N ALA A 14 -4.83 -5.59 -33.11
CA ALA A 14 -5.01 -4.82 -31.89
C ALA A 14 -3.78 -5.05 -31.01
N MET A 15 -2.86 -4.08 -31.02
CA MET A 15 -1.71 -4.03 -30.14
C MET A 15 -2.25 -3.88 -28.71
N VAL A 16 -2.34 -4.98 -27.97
CA VAL A 16 -2.74 -4.96 -26.57
C VAL A 16 -1.62 -4.27 -25.81
N ALA A 17 -1.76 -2.96 -25.59
CA ALA A 17 -0.88 -2.21 -24.73
C ALA A 17 -0.91 -2.88 -23.34
N THR A 18 0.18 -3.55 -22.97
CA THR A 18 0.36 -4.05 -21.60
C THR A 18 0.40 -2.83 -20.69
N ALA A 19 -0.73 -2.52 -20.05
CA ALA A 19 -0.84 -1.35 -19.17
C ALA A 19 0.26 -1.41 -18.11
N GLY A 20 1.06 -0.34 -18.06
CA GLY A 20 2.13 -0.19 -17.08
C GLY A 20 1.59 -0.13 -15.65
N PRO A 21 2.48 -0.15 -14.65
CA PRO A 21 2.14 0.11 -13.26
C PRO A 21 1.34 1.40 -13.06
N ILE A 22 0.24 1.33 -12.30
CA ILE A 22 -0.54 2.51 -11.90
C ILE A 22 -0.73 2.56 -10.37
N SER A 23 -1.07 3.74 -9.88
CA SER A 23 -1.43 3.97 -8.48
C SER A 23 -2.94 4.14 -8.31
N LYS A 24 -3.49 3.56 -7.25
CA LYS A 24 -4.79 3.90 -6.69
C LYS A 24 -4.63 4.23 -5.21
N PHE A 25 -5.58 4.95 -4.62
CA PHE A 25 -5.45 5.45 -3.24
C PHE A 25 -6.66 5.05 -2.40
N THR A 26 -6.39 4.69 -1.15
CA THR A 26 -7.41 4.54 -0.10
C THR A 26 -7.06 5.41 1.09
N SER A 27 -7.97 5.48 2.07
CA SER A 27 -7.82 6.29 3.27
C SER A 27 -7.95 5.43 4.54
N THR A 28 -7.18 5.80 5.55
CA THR A 28 -7.21 5.30 6.93
C THR A 28 -7.76 6.34 7.92
N ALA A 29 -8.41 7.39 7.40
CA ALA A 29 -9.09 8.39 8.21
C ALA A 29 -10.21 7.72 9.02
N ARG A 30 -10.31 8.00 10.32
CA ARG A 30 -11.26 7.35 11.24
C ARG A 30 -12.70 7.30 10.71
N ALA A 31 -13.18 8.36 10.07
CA ALA A 31 -14.53 8.42 9.49
C ALA A 31 -14.77 7.45 8.31
N LYS A 32 -13.72 6.82 7.79
CA LYS A 32 -13.76 5.79 6.72
C LYS A 32 -13.56 4.37 7.26
N ALA A 33 -13.46 4.20 8.58
CA ALA A 33 -13.29 2.88 9.18
C ALA A 33 -14.56 2.04 8.98
N ILE A 34 -14.36 0.77 8.63
CA ILE A 34 -15.39 -0.27 8.69
C ILE A 34 -15.69 -0.57 10.17
N SER A 35 -14.65 -0.63 10.99
CA SER A 35 -14.74 -0.74 12.44
C SER A 35 -13.59 0.01 13.08
N PHE A 36 -13.83 0.63 14.23
CA PHE A 36 -12.80 1.34 14.99
C PHE A 36 -12.98 1.04 16.47
N LYS A 37 -11.95 0.51 17.11
CA LYS A 37 -11.94 0.14 18.51
C LYS A 37 -10.84 0.93 19.21
N VAL A 38 -11.21 1.70 20.22
CA VAL A 38 -10.25 2.24 21.19
C VAL A 38 -9.93 1.13 22.19
N LEU A 39 -8.66 0.94 22.48
CA LEU A 39 -8.16 -0.07 23.40
C LEU A 39 -7.90 0.63 24.74
N ASP A 40 -8.97 0.80 25.51
CA ASP A 40 -8.87 1.26 26.90
C ASP A 40 -8.18 0.16 27.75
N ASP A 41 -7.43 0.56 28.78
CA ASP A 41 -6.75 -0.32 29.76
C ASP A 41 -5.53 -1.13 29.28
N VAL A 42 -4.82 -0.70 28.23
CA VAL A 42 -3.46 -1.22 27.99
C VAL A 42 -2.49 -0.44 28.88
N GLU A 43 -2.08 -1.05 29.99
CA GLU A 43 -1.18 -0.45 30.98
C GLU A 43 0.07 0.15 30.30
N GLY A 44 0.25 1.47 30.43
CA GLY A 44 1.38 2.20 29.84
C GLY A 44 1.22 2.64 28.37
N MET A 45 0.08 2.37 27.71
CA MET A 45 -0.17 2.87 26.34
C MET A 45 -1.27 3.92 26.32
N SER A 46 -0.89 5.19 26.14
CA SER A 46 -1.86 6.23 25.78
C SER A 46 -2.36 6.01 24.34
N GLU A 47 -3.66 6.26 24.13
CA GLU A 47 -4.28 6.37 22.80
C GLU A 47 -4.18 5.12 21.90
N ALA A 48 -4.16 3.93 22.51
CA ALA A 48 -4.14 2.69 21.74
C ALA A 48 -5.46 2.48 20.98
N PHE A 49 -5.38 2.08 19.71
CA PHE A 49 -6.55 1.77 18.90
C PHE A 49 -6.27 0.73 17.81
N GLU A 50 -7.34 0.11 17.34
CA GLU A 50 -7.36 -0.68 16.10
C GLU A 50 -8.49 -0.18 15.19
N GLY A 51 -8.14 0.23 13.97
CA GLY A 51 -9.09 0.59 12.92
C GLY A 51 -8.98 -0.36 11.72
N VAL A 52 -10.12 -0.85 11.23
CA VAL A 52 -10.20 -1.67 10.01
C VAL A 52 -10.75 -0.82 8.88
N PHE A 53 -10.07 -0.80 7.73
CA PHE A 53 -10.41 0.01 6.57
C PHE A 53 -10.50 -0.83 5.30
N ALA A 54 -11.33 -0.38 4.36
CA ALA A 54 -11.40 -0.99 3.04
C ALA A 54 -10.06 -0.84 2.31
N GLY A 55 -9.56 -1.95 1.76
CA GLY A 55 -8.44 -1.97 0.84
C GLY A 55 -8.86 -2.34 -0.58
N LEU A 56 -7.87 -2.61 -1.44
CA LEU A 56 -8.09 -3.02 -2.82
C LEU A 56 -7.70 -4.50 -3.02
N GLY A 57 -8.25 -5.16 -4.04
CA GLY A 57 -7.86 -6.52 -4.40
C GLY A 57 -8.23 -7.60 -3.38
N GLY A 58 -9.25 -7.37 -2.55
CA GLY A 58 -9.70 -8.31 -1.50
C GLY A 58 -8.99 -8.14 -0.15
N TYR A 59 -8.09 -7.15 -0.03
CA TYR A 59 -7.45 -6.82 1.24
C TYR A 59 -8.29 -5.83 2.05
N GLN A 60 -8.11 -5.89 3.37
CA GLN A 60 -8.44 -4.83 4.31
C GLN A 60 -7.14 -4.34 4.96
N LEU A 61 -7.13 -3.06 5.35
CA LEU A 61 -6.05 -2.45 6.12
C LEU A 61 -6.44 -2.46 7.59
N VAL A 62 -5.52 -2.87 8.46
CA VAL A 62 -5.71 -2.80 9.92
C VAL A 62 -4.69 -1.80 10.46
N HIS A 63 -5.12 -0.56 10.71
CA HIS A 63 -4.28 0.48 11.30
C HIS A 63 -4.31 0.29 12.82
N SER A 64 -3.16 -0.06 13.39
CA SER A 64 -3.00 -0.23 14.83
C SER A 64 -2.10 0.89 15.36
N ALA A 65 -2.43 1.42 16.52
CA ALA A 65 -1.61 2.40 17.22
C ALA A 65 -1.55 2.12 18.72
N GLY A 66 -0.47 2.56 19.35
CA GLY A 66 -0.24 2.50 20.79
C GLY A 66 1.20 2.90 21.12
N ASP A 67 1.40 3.49 22.30
CA ASP A 67 2.72 3.95 22.78
C ASP A 67 3.42 4.83 21.72
N GLU A 68 2.70 5.84 21.23
CA GLU A 68 3.10 6.81 20.17
C GLU A 68 3.49 6.22 18.80
N ARG A 69 3.36 4.89 18.63
CA ARG A 69 3.68 4.18 17.39
C ARG A 69 2.40 3.81 16.66
N SER A 70 2.47 3.73 15.34
CA SER A 70 1.38 3.16 14.56
C SER A 70 1.85 2.54 13.26
N TRP A 71 1.14 1.50 12.83
CA TRP A 71 1.49 0.70 11.66
C TRP A 71 0.24 0.15 10.96
N ILE A 72 0.43 -0.35 9.74
CA ILE A 72 -0.60 -1.04 8.99
C ILE A 72 -0.29 -2.53 8.93
N ASN A 73 -1.21 -3.33 9.46
CA ASN A 73 -1.33 -4.76 9.20
C ASN A 73 -2.25 -5.00 7.99
N LEU A 74 -2.09 -6.16 7.34
CA LEU A 74 -2.90 -6.54 6.18
C LEU A 74 -3.82 -7.70 6.54
N ARG A 75 -5.10 -7.59 6.21
CA ARG A 75 -6.04 -8.69 6.36
C ARG A 75 -6.53 -9.16 4.98
N TYR A 76 -6.41 -10.46 4.70
CA TYR A 76 -6.87 -11.08 3.47
C TYR A 76 -7.71 -12.32 3.81
N TYR A 77 -8.98 -12.34 3.39
CA TYR A 77 -9.96 -13.37 3.75
C TYR A 77 -9.94 -13.78 5.24
N GLY A 78 -9.94 -12.78 6.12
CA GLY A 78 -9.99 -12.98 7.58
C GLY A 78 -8.66 -13.30 8.25
N LYS A 79 -7.60 -13.62 7.49
CA LYS A 79 -6.25 -13.81 8.04
C LYS A 79 -5.49 -12.48 8.07
N THR A 80 -4.95 -12.13 9.23
CA THR A 80 -4.15 -10.91 9.42
C THR A 80 -2.66 -11.26 9.37
N THR A 81 -1.92 -10.58 8.51
CA THR A 81 -0.46 -10.54 8.52
C THR A 81 -0.02 -9.41 9.44
N ASP A 82 0.67 -9.78 10.53
CA ASP A 82 1.27 -8.82 11.44
C ASP A 82 2.60 -8.29 10.88
N LEU A 83 2.69 -6.98 10.78
CA LEU A 83 3.82 -6.25 10.22
C LEU A 83 4.44 -5.31 11.25
N TYR A 84 4.06 -5.38 12.53
CA TYR A 84 4.57 -4.52 13.59
C TYR A 84 6.10 -4.48 13.62
N ALA A 85 6.75 -5.62 13.87
CA ALA A 85 8.21 -5.70 14.05
C ALA A 85 8.96 -5.17 12.82
N ALA A 86 8.55 -5.58 11.62
CA ALA A 86 9.16 -5.13 10.37
C ALA A 86 8.92 -3.63 10.11
N THR A 87 7.77 -3.09 10.54
CA THR A 87 7.48 -1.66 10.42
C THR A 87 8.36 -0.85 11.35
N MET A 88 8.56 -1.32 12.59
CA MET A 88 9.43 -0.65 13.56
C MET A 88 10.90 -0.69 13.13
N GLU A 89 11.35 -1.80 12.54
CA GLU A 89 12.71 -1.93 11.99
C GLU A 89 12.96 -1.00 10.80
N ALA A 90 11.98 -0.86 9.90
CA ALA A 90 12.08 -0.03 8.71
C ALA A 90 11.72 1.46 8.95
N GLY A 91 11.07 1.76 10.07
CA GLY A 91 10.51 3.07 10.39
C GLY A 91 11.58 4.11 10.70
N PRO A 92 11.27 5.41 10.54
CA PRO A 92 12.24 6.47 10.75
C PRO A 92 12.29 6.87 12.23
N GLY A 93 13.48 7.21 12.72
CA GLY A 93 13.64 7.82 14.04
C GLY A 93 13.13 6.96 15.21
N SER A 94 12.75 7.63 16.29
CA SER A 94 12.08 6.99 17.45
C SER A 94 10.56 7.15 17.33
N PHE A 95 9.83 6.15 17.83
CA PHE A 95 8.36 6.12 17.83
C PHE A 95 7.73 6.31 16.43
N PRO A 96 8.05 5.44 15.46
CA PRO A 96 7.51 5.59 14.11
C PRO A 96 5.99 5.38 14.09
N ARG A 97 5.29 6.31 13.45
CA ARG A 97 3.83 6.32 13.32
C ARG A 97 3.40 6.78 11.93
N LYS A 98 2.17 6.44 11.54
CA LYS A 98 1.60 6.85 10.26
C LYS A 98 1.48 8.37 10.19
N ALA A 99 2.05 8.99 9.16
CA ALA A 99 2.15 10.45 9.04
C ALA A 99 0.89 11.12 8.48
N ASN A 100 0.00 10.35 7.82
CA ASN A 100 -1.24 10.85 7.23
C ASN A 100 -2.21 9.69 7.00
N ASP A 101 -3.41 9.99 6.51
CA ASP A 101 -4.44 8.98 6.27
C ASP A 101 -4.30 8.23 4.94
N VAL A 102 -3.39 8.63 4.04
CA VAL A 102 -3.33 8.10 2.67
C VAL A 102 -2.56 6.79 2.62
N VAL A 103 -3.08 5.84 1.83
CA VAL A 103 -2.37 4.61 1.45
C VAL A 103 -2.40 4.48 -0.06
N GLU A 104 -1.23 4.44 -0.68
CA GLU A 104 -1.08 4.22 -2.11
C GLU A 104 -1.01 2.71 -2.38
N TRP A 105 -1.73 2.27 -3.41
CA TRP A 105 -1.74 0.90 -3.92
C TRP A 105 -1.13 0.90 -5.31
N ARG A 106 -0.03 0.15 -5.46
CA ARG A 106 0.61 -0.10 -6.76
C ARG A 106 0.05 -1.38 -7.35
N GLY A 107 -0.32 -1.32 -8.62
CA GLY A 107 -0.97 -2.42 -9.31
C GLY A 107 -0.94 -2.28 -10.82
N VAL A 108 -1.57 -3.23 -11.50
CA VAL A 108 -1.78 -3.19 -12.94
C VAL A 108 -3.26 -3.24 -13.26
N VAL A 109 -3.63 -2.67 -14.39
CA VAL A 109 -4.97 -2.80 -14.96
C VAL A 109 -4.91 -3.80 -16.09
N LYS A 110 -5.73 -4.85 -16.02
CA LYS A 110 -5.96 -5.77 -17.14
C LYS A 110 -7.47 -5.73 -17.43
N GLY A 111 -7.85 -5.24 -18.60
CA GLY A 111 -9.25 -4.91 -18.89
C GLY A 111 -9.75 -3.77 -18.00
N ASP A 112 -10.86 -4.00 -17.30
CA ASP A 112 -11.45 -3.08 -16.32
C ASP A 112 -10.99 -3.34 -14.88
N ARG A 113 -10.22 -4.41 -14.65
CA ARG A 113 -9.84 -4.87 -13.32
C ARG A 113 -8.47 -4.34 -12.92
N PHE A 114 -8.43 -3.66 -11.78
CA PHE A 114 -7.19 -3.31 -11.09
C PHE A 114 -6.78 -4.43 -10.13
N THR A 115 -5.55 -4.92 -10.29
CA THR A 115 -4.95 -5.94 -9.41
C THR A 115 -3.74 -5.32 -8.69
N PRO A 116 -3.85 -5.04 -7.38
CA PRO A 116 -2.74 -4.49 -6.61
C PRO A 116 -1.69 -5.57 -6.32
N TYR A 117 -0.41 -5.18 -6.29
CA TYR A 117 0.72 -6.04 -5.90
C TYR A 117 1.58 -5.44 -4.77
N ALA A 118 1.41 -4.16 -4.45
CA ALA A 118 2.11 -3.53 -3.33
C ALA A 118 1.29 -2.37 -2.75
N ILE A 119 1.58 -2.01 -1.50
CA ILE A 119 1.15 -0.74 -0.89
C ILE A 119 2.35 0.10 -0.49
N ILE A 120 2.16 1.41 -0.54
CA ILE A 120 3.11 2.41 -0.06
C ILE A 120 2.36 3.30 0.94
N TYR A 121 2.94 3.49 2.11
CA TYR A 121 2.39 4.45 3.08
C TYR A 121 3.49 5.16 3.84
N ARG A 122 3.16 6.36 4.32
CA ARG A 122 4.11 7.27 4.95
C ARG A 122 4.13 7.08 6.46
N LEU A 123 5.34 6.94 6.99
CA LEU A 123 5.63 7.05 8.40
C LEU A 123 6.35 8.35 8.70
N GLU A 124 6.18 8.82 9.92
CA GLU A 124 6.99 9.84 10.55
C GLU A 124 7.53 9.32 11.89
N GLY A 125 8.62 9.90 12.37
CA GLY A 125 9.17 9.60 13.68
C GLY A 125 10.09 10.72 14.16
N THR A 126 10.40 10.69 15.45
CA THR A 126 11.18 11.74 16.11
C THR A 126 12.68 11.57 15.85
N ASP A 127 13.34 12.63 15.40
CA ASP A 127 14.80 12.70 15.36
C ASP A 127 15.36 13.18 16.71
N ALA A 128 15.83 12.22 17.51
CA ALA A 128 16.46 12.49 18.80
C ALA A 128 17.68 13.42 18.71
N LYS A 129 18.35 13.52 17.55
CA LYS A 129 19.55 14.35 17.38
C LYS A 129 19.27 15.78 16.91
N ALA A 130 18.17 16.00 16.20
CA ALA A 130 17.93 17.26 15.47
C ALA A 130 16.68 18.03 15.92
N ARG A 131 15.93 17.57 16.94
CA ARG A 131 14.63 18.15 17.35
C ARG A 131 13.66 18.31 16.17
N GLY A 132 13.66 17.37 15.24
CA GLY A 132 12.87 17.42 14.01
C GLY A 132 12.16 16.11 13.71
N THR A 133 11.24 16.14 12.76
CA THR A 133 10.53 14.95 12.28
C THR A 133 11.29 14.33 11.10
N LYS A 134 11.48 13.01 11.11
CA LYS A 134 11.91 12.25 9.93
C LYS A 134 10.72 11.55 9.32
N THR A 135 10.69 11.48 8.00
CA THR A 135 9.68 10.71 7.27
C THR A 135 10.32 9.64 6.42
N CYS A 136 9.60 8.55 6.21
CA CYS A 136 9.91 7.59 5.17
C CYS A 136 8.63 7.02 4.57
N LEU A 137 8.75 6.45 3.37
CA LEU A 137 7.72 5.64 2.74
C LEU A 137 8.06 4.17 2.94
N ILE A 138 7.16 3.41 3.54
CA ILE A 138 7.27 1.95 3.67
C ILE A 138 6.60 1.30 2.47
N VAL A 139 7.24 0.27 1.90
CA VAL A 139 6.73 -0.51 0.78
C VAL A 139 6.43 -1.94 1.23
N ILE A 140 5.17 -2.36 1.13
CA ILE A 140 4.74 -3.73 1.44
C ILE A 140 4.37 -4.43 0.14
N LYS A 141 4.97 -5.59 -0.12
CA LYS A 141 4.54 -6.51 -1.17
C LYS A 141 3.29 -7.26 -0.72
N LEU A 142 2.28 -7.26 -1.57
CA LEU A 142 1.04 -8.00 -1.36
C LEU A 142 1.20 -9.44 -1.83
N ALA A 143 1.03 -10.40 -0.90
CA ALA A 143 1.12 -11.83 -1.16
C ALA A 143 0.16 -12.62 -0.24
N ARG A 144 -1.05 -12.08 -0.08
CA ARG A 144 -2.12 -12.59 0.79
C ARG A 144 -1.62 -12.64 2.23
N GLU A 145 -1.69 -13.79 2.89
CA GLU A 145 -1.14 -14.01 4.24
C GLU A 145 0.39 -13.87 4.31
N ASN A 146 1.09 -13.98 3.19
CA ASN A 146 2.56 -13.88 3.10
C ASN A 146 3.04 -12.47 2.72
N SER A 147 2.16 -11.46 2.83
CA SER A 147 2.54 -10.08 2.56
C SER A 147 3.68 -9.64 3.49
N LYS A 148 4.58 -8.79 3.02
CA LYS A 148 5.75 -8.36 3.81
C LYS A 148 6.30 -7.02 3.36
N ILE A 149 6.96 -6.31 4.26
CA ILE A 149 7.75 -5.13 3.90
C ILE A 149 8.92 -5.59 3.03
N VAL A 150 9.10 -4.91 1.90
CA VAL A 150 10.15 -5.21 0.91
C VAL A 150 11.13 -4.05 0.72
N GLY A 151 10.89 -2.93 1.38
CA GLY A 151 11.81 -1.82 1.42
C GLY A 151 11.17 -0.56 2.00
N HIS A 152 11.98 0.48 2.09
CA HIS A 152 11.57 1.81 2.47
C HIS A 152 12.35 2.84 1.63
N ALA A 153 11.84 4.07 1.55
CA ALA A 153 12.51 5.18 0.89
C ALA A 153 12.43 6.44 1.76
N GLN A 154 13.48 7.26 1.73
CA GLN A 154 13.59 8.49 2.53
C GLN A 154 14.40 9.55 1.78
N GLY A 155 14.15 10.82 2.10
CA GLY A 155 14.90 11.95 1.55
C GLY A 155 14.41 12.42 0.18
N ALA A 156 15.29 13.09 -0.57
CA ALA A 156 14.95 13.61 -1.89
C ALA A 156 14.58 12.44 -2.83
N ASN A 157 13.43 12.57 -3.50
CA ASN A 157 12.88 11.56 -4.43
C ASN A 157 12.35 10.26 -3.79
N GLU A 158 12.05 10.25 -2.48
CA GLU A 158 11.51 9.06 -1.80
C GLU A 158 10.29 8.45 -2.51
N GLU A 159 9.40 9.26 -3.09
CA GLU A 159 8.20 8.80 -3.81
C GLU A 159 8.57 7.95 -5.04
N ALA A 160 9.52 8.42 -5.85
CA ALA A 160 9.98 7.70 -7.04
C ALA A 160 10.71 6.40 -6.65
N GLN A 161 11.51 6.44 -5.59
CA GLN A 161 12.22 5.26 -5.08
C GLN A 161 11.26 4.21 -4.52
N ALA A 162 10.27 4.62 -3.70
CA ALA A 162 9.26 3.72 -3.16
C ALA A 162 8.46 3.03 -4.27
N LYS A 163 8.08 3.78 -5.31
CA LYS A 163 7.40 3.23 -6.49
C LYS A 163 8.29 2.25 -7.25
N ALA A 164 9.57 2.55 -7.42
CA ALA A 164 10.52 1.63 -8.05
C ALA A 164 10.69 0.32 -7.24
N ILE A 165 10.76 0.40 -5.91
CA ILE A 165 10.79 -0.78 -5.03
C ILE A 165 9.50 -1.60 -5.18
N ALA A 166 8.35 -0.94 -5.14
CA ALA A 166 7.05 -1.57 -5.29
C ALA A 166 6.94 -2.29 -6.65
N ASP A 167 7.33 -1.63 -7.73
CA ASP A 167 7.21 -2.15 -9.09
C ASP A 167 8.18 -3.32 -9.35
N LYS A 168 9.36 -3.33 -8.71
CA LYS A 168 10.27 -4.50 -8.69
C LYS A 168 9.68 -5.70 -7.94
N ALA A 169 8.79 -5.47 -6.97
CA ALA A 169 8.15 -6.53 -6.19
C ALA A 169 6.95 -7.17 -6.91
N ARG A 170 6.57 -6.65 -8.09
CA ARG A 170 5.50 -7.16 -8.93
C ARG A 170 5.70 -8.66 -9.22
N PRO A 171 4.65 -9.50 -9.11
CA PRO A 171 4.70 -10.89 -9.56
C PRO A 171 5.03 -10.96 -11.04
N SER A 172 5.93 -11.87 -11.43
CA SER A 172 6.14 -12.23 -12.83
C SER A 172 4.81 -12.57 -13.47
N ALA A 173 4.59 -12.13 -14.72
CA ALA A 173 3.42 -12.58 -15.45
C ALA A 173 3.56 -14.10 -15.68
N GLU A 174 2.69 -14.89 -15.05
CA GLU A 174 2.39 -16.26 -15.48
C GLU A 174 1.63 -16.23 -16.80
#